data_AF-A0A1B6MAF4-F1
#
_entry.id   AF-A0A1B6MAF4-F1
#
_cell.length_a   1.000
_cell.length_b   1.000
_cell.length_c   1.000
_cell.angle_alpha   90.00
_cell.angle_beta   90.00
_cell.angle_gamma   90.00
#
_symmetry.space_group_name_H-M   'P 1'
#
loop_
_entity.id
_entity.type
_entity.pdbx_description
1 polymer ?
#
loop_
_entity_poly.entity_id
_entity_poly.type
_entity_poly.pdbx_seq_one_letter_code
_entity_poly.pdbx_strand_id
1 'polypeptide(L)'
;EEGGCTGTSAQVITQTGHNGLPTFDGKMSWEGFKTLFETAAQINKWPSVTKASMLCLSLRGDALEVLQTVPVAERRDFNEVIKRLEMRFGHQHMEQLYRSQLKNRTQKPAESLQEFEADIARLVRK
;
A
#
# COMPACT_ATOMS: atom_id res chain seq x y z
N GLU A 1 28.07 -13.29 -35.51
CA GLU A 1 27.66 -11.98 -34.97
C GLU A 1 26.35 -12.22 -34.23
N GLU A 2 26.42 -12.58 -32.96
CA GLU A 2 26.56 -11.66 -31.81
C GLU A 2 25.43 -10.63 -31.73
N GLY A 3 24.73 -10.61 -30.58
CA GLY A 3 23.85 -9.51 -30.23
C GLY A 3 22.66 -9.84 -29.35
N GLY A 4 22.89 -10.53 -28.23
CA GLY A 4 21.92 -10.50 -27.13
C GLY A 4 21.89 -9.10 -26.49
N CYS A 5 20.71 -8.63 -26.12
CA CYS A 5 20.57 -7.57 -25.12
C CYS A 5 19.34 -7.86 -24.26
N THR A 6 19.64 -8.46 -23.12
CA THR A 6 18.79 -8.64 -21.95
C THR A 6 18.36 -7.28 -21.41
N GLY A 7 17.07 -6.97 -21.50
CA GLY A 7 16.43 -5.93 -20.71
C GLY A 7 15.82 -6.54 -19.46
N THR A 8 16.61 -6.70 -18.41
CA THR A 8 16.17 -7.10 -17.07
C THR A 8 15.08 -6.15 -16.58
N SER A 9 13.82 -6.58 -16.64
CA SER A 9 12.70 -5.85 -16.05
C SER A 9 12.82 -5.98 -14.53
N ALA A 10 13.29 -4.91 -13.89
CA ALA A 10 13.37 -4.81 -12.44
C ALA A 10 11.99 -5.09 -11.85
N GLN A 11 11.86 -6.22 -11.15
CA GLN A 11 10.65 -6.56 -10.41
C GLN A 11 10.55 -5.63 -9.21
N VAL A 12 9.90 -4.48 -9.41
CA VAL A 12 9.44 -3.64 -8.31
C VAL A 12 8.35 -4.44 -7.61
N ILE A 13 8.66 -4.88 -6.40
CA ILE A 13 7.80 -5.65 -5.49
C ILE A 13 6.50 -4.87 -5.28
N THR A 14 5.50 -5.10 -6.13
CA THR A 14 4.17 -4.55 -6.00
C THR A 14 3.22 -5.72 -6.06
N GLN A 15 2.44 -5.90 -5.00
CA GLN A 15 1.36 -6.88 -4.95
C GLN A 15 0.27 -6.44 -5.95
N THR A 16 0.47 -6.80 -7.22
CA THR A 16 -0.46 -6.54 -8.30
C THR A 16 -1.60 -7.56 -8.23
N GLY A 17 -2.84 -7.06 -8.15
CA GLY A 17 -3.99 -7.90 -8.44
C GLY A 17 -4.02 -8.28 -9.93
N HIS A 18 -4.86 -9.26 -10.29
CA HIS A 18 -5.00 -9.85 -11.64
C HIS A 18 -5.18 -8.86 -12.82
N ASN A 19 -5.32 -7.55 -12.59
CA ASN A 19 -5.55 -6.52 -13.62
C ASN A 19 -4.51 -5.37 -13.60
N GLY A 20 -3.37 -5.52 -12.92
CA GLY A 20 -2.36 -4.44 -12.83
C GLY A 20 -2.74 -3.27 -11.91
N LEU A 21 -3.85 -3.40 -11.18
CA LEU A 21 -4.28 -2.45 -10.16
C LEU A 21 -3.53 -2.72 -8.84
N PRO A 22 -2.86 -1.71 -8.24
CA PRO A 22 -2.29 -1.84 -6.90
C PRO A 22 -3.37 -2.23 -5.91
N THR A 23 -3.07 -3.13 -4.97
CA THR A 23 -4.02 -3.54 -3.92
C THR A 23 -3.60 -2.99 -2.56
N PHE A 24 -4.57 -2.71 -1.69
CA PHE A 24 -4.32 -2.23 -0.32
C PHE A 24 -5.09 -3.06 0.69
N ASP A 25 -4.37 -3.73 1.58
CA ASP A 25 -4.92 -4.53 2.67
C ASP A 25 -4.67 -3.93 4.06
N GLY A 26 -4.06 -2.73 4.13
CA GLY A 26 -3.70 -2.07 5.38
C GLY A 26 -2.33 -2.47 5.97
N LYS A 27 -1.60 -3.44 5.36
CA LYS A 27 -0.29 -3.86 5.88
C LYS A 27 0.87 -2.97 5.45
N MET A 28 0.77 -2.38 4.26
CA MET A 28 1.73 -1.36 3.81
C MET A 28 1.33 0.02 4.33
N SER A 29 2.28 0.95 4.41
CA SER A 29 1.97 2.33 4.77
C SER A 29 0.97 2.93 3.79
N TRP A 30 -0.06 3.61 4.30
CA TRP A 30 -1.05 4.31 3.48
C TRP A 30 -0.42 5.28 2.48
N GLU A 31 0.59 6.05 2.88
CA GLU A 31 1.30 6.99 1.99
C GLU A 31 2.02 6.28 0.83
N GLY A 32 2.64 5.12 1.13
CA GLY A 32 3.28 4.29 0.11
C GLY A 32 2.27 3.77 -0.91
N PHE A 33 1.13 3.27 -0.44
CA PHE A 33 0.04 2.85 -1.31
C PHE A 33 -0.53 4.02 -2.13
N LYS A 34 -0.78 5.17 -1.50
CA LYS A 34 -1.31 6.38 -2.17
C LYS A 34 -0.40 6.83 -3.30
N THR A 35 0.92 6.86 -3.07
CA THR A 35 1.93 7.18 -4.10
C THR A 35 1.88 6.21 -5.28
N LEU A 36 1.85 4.90 -4.99
CA LEU A 36 1.74 3.85 -6.03
C LEU A 36 0.44 3.99 -6.84
N PHE A 37 -0.67 4.21 -6.15
CA PHE A 37 -1.98 4.34 -6.77
C PHE A 37 -2.08 5.60 -7.63
N GLU A 38 -1.54 6.73 -7.17
CA GLU A 38 -1.48 7.97 -7.96
C GLU A 38 -0.60 7.83 -9.20
N THR A 39 0.53 7.14 -9.08
CA THR A 39 1.41 6.81 -10.21
C THR A 39 0.65 5.96 -11.24
N ALA A 40 -0.06 4.92 -10.79
CA ALA A 40 -0.89 4.09 -11.68
C ALA A 40 -2.01 4.92 -12.34
N ALA A 41 -2.66 5.81 -11.60
CA ALA A 41 -3.71 6.68 -12.13
C ALA A 41 -3.19 7.66 -13.19
N GLN A 42 -1.96 8.18 -13.02
CA GLN A 42 -1.30 9.05 -13.99
C GLN A 42 -0.94 8.31 -15.28
N ILE A 43 -0.33 7.12 -15.17
CA ILE A 43 0.03 6.28 -16.32
C ILE A 43 -1.21 5.94 -17.14
N ASN A 44 -2.30 5.56 -16.47
CA ASN A 44 -3.55 5.18 -17.10
C ASN A 44 -4.49 6.36 -17.42
N LYS A 45 -4.10 7.60 -17.06
CA LYS A 45 -4.88 8.82 -17.26
C LYS A 45 -6.33 8.72 -16.76
N TRP A 46 -6.53 8.16 -15.57
CA TRP A 46 -7.87 7.98 -15.01
C TRP A 46 -8.51 9.33 -14.66
N PRO A 47 -9.75 9.60 -15.12
CA PRO A 47 -10.51 10.75 -14.64
C PRO A 47 -10.94 10.55 -13.18
N SER A 48 -11.26 11.63 -12.47
CA SER A 48 -11.53 11.63 -11.02
C SER A 48 -12.55 10.56 -10.57
N VAL A 49 -13.65 10.41 -11.32
CA VAL A 49 -14.71 9.42 -11.02
C VAL A 49 -14.20 7.98 -11.17
N THR A 50 -13.40 7.71 -12.20
CA THR A 50 -12.76 6.40 -12.39
C THR A 50 -11.71 6.15 -11.31
N LYS A 51 -10.96 7.19 -10.91
CA LYS A 51 -9.97 7.10 -9.83
C LYS A 51 -10.61 6.69 -8.51
N ALA A 52 -11.76 7.27 -8.14
CA ALA A 52 -12.51 6.87 -6.95
C ALA A 52 -13.00 5.41 -7.02
N SER A 53 -13.53 5.01 -8.18
CA SER A 53 -14.02 3.64 -8.39
C SER A 53 -12.88 2.62 -8.33
N MET A 54 -11.74 2.91 -8.96
CA MET A 54 -10.54 2.06 -8.91
C MET A 54 -9.94 2.02 -7.51
N LEU A 55 -10.01 3.12 -6.75
CA LEU A 55 -9.59 3.13 -5.35
C LEU A 55 -10.49 2.19 -4.52
N CYS A 56 -11.79 2.21 -4.71
CA CYS A 56 -12.67 1.27 -4.00
C CYS A 56 -12.36 -0.20 -4.40
N LEU A 57 -12.07 -0.45 -5.67
CA LEU A 57 -11.75 -1.79 -6.19
C LEU A 57 -10.36 -2.30 -5.79
N SER A 58 -9.44 -1.44 -5.34
CA SER A 58 -8.12 -1.84 -4.87
C SER A 58 -8.09 -2.26 -3.39
N LEU A 59 -9.12 -1.89 -2.61
CA LEU A 59 -9.17 -2.20 -1.19
C LEU A 59 -9.47 -3.68 -0.93
N ARG A 60 -8.75 -4.26 0.03
CA ARG A 60 -8.86 -5.67 0.48
C ARG A 60 -8.83 -5.70 2.01
N GLY A 61 -9.29 -6.81 2.59
CA GLY A 61 -9.23 -7.05 4.05
C GLY A 61 -9.77 -5.87 4.87
N ASP A 62 -9.03 -5.48 5.91
CA ASP A 62 -9.37 -4.39 6.84
C ASP A 62 -9.59 -3.05 6.13
N ALA A 63 -8.90 -2.81 5.01
CA ALA A 63 -9.09 -1.59 4.24
C ALA A 63 -10.45 -1.57 3.52
N LEU A 64 -10.97 -2.74 3.11
CA LEU A 64 -12.29 -2.85 2.50
C LEU A 64 -13.41 -2.50 3.50
N GLU A 65 -13.23 -2.81 4.78
CA GLU A 65 -14.18 -2.44 5.83
C GLU A 65 -14.37 -0.92 5.95
N VAL A 66 -13.37 -0.12 5.58
CA VAL A 66 -13.53 1.35 5.55
C VAL A 66 -14.65 1.75 4.60
N LEU A 67 -14.83 1.06 3.47
CA LEU A 67 -15.92 1.36 2.54
C LEU A 67 -17.30 1.18 3.18
N GLN A 68 -17.45 0.29 4.17
CA GLN A 68 -18.73 0.11 4.87
C GLN A 68 -19.10 1.37 5.68
N THR A 69 -18.11 2.14 6.13
CA THR A 69 -18.32 3.42 6.84
C THR A 69 -18.60 4.59 5.91
N VAL A 70 -18.35 4.44 4.60
CA VAL A 70 -18.57 5.50 3.59
C VAL A 70 -19.93 5.30 2.92
N PRO A 71 -20.84 6.28 2.97
CA PRO A 71 -22.09 6.26 2.22
C PRO A 71 -21.85 6.00 0.73
N VAL A 72 -22.71 5.20 0.08
CA VAL A 72 -22.53 4.81 -1.33
C VAL A 72 -22.46 6.03 -2.27
N ALA A 73 -23.20 7.10 -1.95
CA ALA A 73 -23.18 8.35 -2.70
C ALA A 73 -21.79 9.02 -2.67
N GLU A 74 -21.08 8.92 -1.55
CA GLU A 74 -19.76 9.52 -1.32
C GLU A 74 -18.61 8.67 -1.85
N ARG A 75 -18.82 7.36 -2.11
CA ARG A 75 -17.78 6.47 -2.68
C ARG A 75 -17.32 6.84 -4.08
N ARG A 76 -18.08 7.69 -4.78
CA ARG A 76 -17.71 8.25 -6.10
C ARG A 76 -16.80 9.47 -5.98
N ASP A 77 -16.71 10.07 -4.80
CA ASP A 77 -15.79 11.16 -4.52
C ASP A 77 -14.45 10.60 -4.04
N PHE A 78 -13.42 10.82 -4.84
CA PHE A 78 -12.06 10.38 -4.52
C PHE A 78 -11.57 10.96 -3.19
N ASN A 79 -11.89 12.22 -2.90
CA ASN A 79 -11.38 12.92 -1.72
C ASN A 79 -11.98 12.37 -0.43
N GLU A 80 -13.28 12.05 -0.44
CA GLU A 80 -13.94 11.52 0.75
C GLU A 80 -13.45 10.10 1.07
N VAL A 81 -13.23 9.26 0.06
CA VAL A 81 -12.66 7.92 0.26
C VAL A 81 -11.23 8.01 0.80
N ILE A 82 -10.39 8.89 0.25
CA ILE A 82 -9.03 9.15 0.75
C ILE A 82 -9.06 9.60 2.22
N LYS A 83 -9.92 10.57 2.57
CA LYS A 83 -10.02 11.11 3.92
C LYS A 83 -10.33 10.02 4.95
N ARG A 84 -11.24 9.10 4.63
CA ARG A 84 -11.62 8.00 5.54
C ARG A 84 -10.49 6.98 5.68
N LEU A 85 -9.76 6.73 4.60
CA LEU A 85 -8.57 5.87 4.63
C LEU A 85 -7.43 6.55 5.42
N GLU A 86 -7.25 7.86 5.31
CA GLU A 86 -6.30 8.63 6.11
C GLU A 86 -6.66 8.64 7.60
N MET A 87 -7.94 8.72 7.94
CA MET A 87 -8.36 8.64 9.35
C MET A 87 -8.05 7.27 9.99
N ARG A 88 -8.17 6.18 9.23
CA ARG A 88 -7.94 4.82 9.77
C ARG A 88 -6.48 4.36 9.64
N PHE A 89 -5.83 4.65 8.52
CA PHE A 89 -4.49 4.15 8.17
C PHE A 89 -3.43 5.23 8.04
N GLY A 90 -3.77 6.49 8.35
CA GLY A 90 -2.83 7.60 8.36
C GLY A 90 -1.76 7.47 9.45
N HIS A 91 -0.85 8.44 9.43
CA HIS A 91 0.41 8.40 10.16
C HIS A 91 0.27 8.06 11.66
N GLN A 92 -0.74 8.60 12.34
CA GLN A 92 -0.93 8.37 13.78
C GLN A 92 -1.27 6.91 14.13
N HIS A 93 -2.06 6.21 13.31
CA HIS A 93 -2.35 4.79 13.54
C HIS A 93 -1.14 3.92 13.20
N MET A 94 -0.39 4.31 12.17
CA MET A 94 0.82 3.59 11.73
C MET A 94 1.96 3.73 12.74
N GLU A 95 2.16 4.88 13.38
CA GLU A 95 3.16 5.06 14.44
C GLU A 95 2.90 4.08 15.61
N GLN A 96 1.65 3.99 16.06
CA GLN A 96 1.26 3.06 17.12
C GLN A 96 1.46 1.60 16.71
N LEU A 97 1.12 1.27 15.46
CA LEU A 97 1.34 -0.06 14.90
C LEU A 97 2.83 -0.41 14.83
N TYR A 98 3.68 0.48 14.29
CA TYR A 98 5.12 0.28 14.19
C TYR A 98 5.78 0.18 15.57
N ARG A 99 5.35 1.01 16.52
CA ARG A 99 5.79 0.94 17.92
C ARG A 99 5.41 -0.41 18.56
N SER A 100 4.20 -0.90 18.29
CA SER A 100 3.76 -2.22 18.76
C SER A 100 4.51 -3.36 18.09
N GLN A 101 4.71 -3.31 16.77
CA GLN A 101 5.51 -4.30 16.03
C GLN A 101 6.94 -4.35 16.55
N LEU A 102 7.59 -3.19 16.73
CA LEU A 102 8.94 -3.08 17.28
C LEU A 102 9.02 -3.67 18.70
N LYS A 103 8.05 -3.36 19.56
CA LYS A 103 8.02 -3.89 20.94
C LYS A 103 7.89 -5.42 20.98
N ASN A 104 7.16 -6.01 20.03
CA ASN A 104 6.96 -7.46 19.96
C ASN A 104 7.99 -8.16 19.06
N ARG A 105 8.97 -7.43 18.52
CA ARG A 105 9.92 -7.97 17.56
C ARG A 105 11.09 -8.66 18.26
N THR A 106 11.15 -9.98 18.13
CA THR A 106 12.28 -10.81 18.57
C THR A 106 12.88 -11.56 17.39
N GLN A 107 14.20 -11.75 17.38
CA GLN A 107 14.86 -12.53 16.32
C GLN A 107 14.32 -13.96 16.32
N LYS A 108 13.94 -14.46 15.14
CA LYS A 108 13.47 -15.85 15.01
C LYS A 108 14.65 -16.82 14.93
N PRO A 109 14.50 -18.10 15.35
CA PRO A 109 15.60 -19.06 15.35
C PRO A 109 16.23 -19.32 13.97
N ALA A 110 15.47 -19.15 12.89
CA ALA A 110 15.90 -19.35 11.51
C ALA A 110 16.21 -18.03 10.77
N GLU A 111 16.16 -16.89 11.45
CA GLU A 111 16.36 -15.57 10.85
C GLU A 111 17.81 -15.10 11.06
N SER A 112 18.44 -14.66 9.98
CA SER A 112 19.79 -14.10 10.07
C SER A 112 19.80 -12.76 10.81
N LEU A 113 20.95 -12.42 11.41
CA LEU A 113 21.09 -11.14 12.11
C LEU A 113 20.89 -9.93 11.18
N GLN A 114 21.26 -10.05 9.91
CA GLN A 114 21.12 -8.99 8.90
C GLN A 114 19.65 -8.76 8.52
N GLU A 115 18.86 -9.82 8.36
CA GLU A 115 17.41 -9.71 8.12
C GLU A 115 16.69 -9.09 9.31
N PHE A 116 17.09 -9.49 10.53
CA PHE A 116 16.56 -8.91 11.75
C PHE A 116 16.89 -7.41 11.88
N GLU A 117 18.16 -7.02 11.67
CA GLU A 117 18.59 -5.62 11.70
C GLU A 117 17.84 -4.79 10.64
N ALA A 118 17.73 -5.29 9.41
CA ALA A 118 17.03 -4.59 8.33
C ALA A 118 15.55 -4.33 8.68
N ASP A 119 14.87 -5.31 9.29
CA ASP A 119 13.49 -5.18 9.70
C ASP A 119 13.32 -4.22 10.90
N ILE A 120 14.23 -4.26 11.89
CA ILE A 120 14.25 -3.29 12.99
C ILE A 120 14.50 -1.88 12.47
N ALA A 121 15.46 -1.69 11.56
CA ALA A 121 15.76 -0.40 10.95
C ALA A 121 14.56 0.13 10.15
N ARG A 122 13.81 -0.75 9.46
CA ARG A 122 12.57 -0.40 8.77
C ARG A 122 11.49 0.07 9.74
N LEU A 123 11.37 -0.55 10.91
CA LEU A 123 10.38 -0.19 11.94
C LEU A 123 10.70 1.12 12.68
N VAL A 124 11.98 1.47 12.80
CA VAL A 124 12.43 2.69 13.52
C VAL A 124 12.47 3.94 12.64
N ARG A 125 12.64 3.80 11.32
CA ARG A 125 12.76 4.93 10.38
C ARG A 125 11.42 5.52 9.91
N LYS A 126 10.29 5.13 10.52
CA LYS A 126 8.93 5.43 10.05
C LYS A 126 8.19 6.40 10.95
#